data_AF-B8GAX0-F1
#
_entry.id   AF-B8GAX0-F1
#
_cell.length_a   1.000
_cell.length_b   1.000
_cell.length_c   1.000
_cell.angle_alpha   90.00
_cell.angle_beta   90.00
_cell.angle_gamma   90.00
#
_symmetry.space_group_name_H-M   'P 1'
#
loop_
_entity.id
_entity.type
_entity.pdbx_description
1 polymer ?
#
loop_
_entity_poly.entity_id
_entity_poly.type
_entity_poly.pdbx_seq_one_letter_code
_entity_poly.pdbx_strand_id
1 'polypeptide(L)'
;MQQDAVAAAGRFRHLSREFAGEEALQSLAAALTGSSGATAYIAARLLGALGSSPAVIEVPGLREEIARLLSDACRHPNAQQEVYLLDSGEICSMGPLSQTLLTEPARVWGLPE
;
A
#
# COMPACT_ATOMS: atom_id res chain seq x y z
N MET A 1 -8.48 9.47 13.21
CA MET A 1 -7.59 8.66 12.36
C MET A 1 -8.12 7.26 12.03
N GLN A 2 -8.78 6.52 12.94
CA GLN A 2 -9.28 5.16 12.62
C GLN A 2 -10.56 5.14 11.76
N GLN A 3 -11.41 6.17 11.87
CA GLN A 3 -12.66 6.28 11.12
C GLN A 3 -12.47 6.58 9.63
N ASP A 4 -11.40 7.30 9.25
CA ASP A 4 -11.11 7.60 7.83
C ASP A 4 -10.59 6.38 7.05
N ALA A 5 -9.81 5.51 7.71
CA ALA A 5 -9.35 4.26 7.10
C ALA A 5 -10.52 3.30 6.83
N VAL A 6 -11.49 3.24 7.75
CA VAL A 6 -12.73 2.46 7.59
C VAL A 6 -13.63 3.07 6.51
N ALA A 7 -13.71 4.41 6.42
CA ALA A 7 -14.43 5.09 5.35
C ALA A 7 -13.78 4.86 3.98
N ALA A 8 -12.44 4.79 3.90
CA ALA A 8 -11.72 4.42 2.68
C ALA A 8 -11.99 2.97 2.27
N ALA A 9 -11.98 2.02 3.21
CA ALA A 9 -12.36 0.63 2.97
C ALA A 9 -13.84 0.47 2.54
N GLY A 10 -14.74 1.30 3.08
CA GLY A 10 -16.14 1.36 2.67
C GLY A 10 -16.33 1.83 1.21
N ARG A 11 -15.47 2.74 0.72
CA ARG A 11 -15.47 3.17 -0.69
C ARG A 11 -15.06 2.05 -1.65
N PHE A 12 -14.17 1.14 -1.24
CA PHE A 12 -13.84 -0.05 -2.03
C PHE A 12 -15.03 -1.00 -2.22
N ARG A 13 -15.94 -1.08 -1.24
CA ARG A 13 -17.14 -1.93 -1.33
C ARG A 13 -18.10 -1.48 -2.45
N HIS A 14 -18.11 -0.18 -2.79
CA HIS A 14 -18.92 0.36 -3.90
C HIS A 14 -18.30 0.18 -5.29
N LEU A 15 -17.03 -0.19 -5.37
CA LEU A 15 -16.35 -0.40 -6.65
C LEU A 15 -16.66 -1.78 -7.27
N SER A 16 -17.31 -2.69 -6.54
CA SER A 16 -17.49 -4.11 -6.89
C SER A 16 -18.40 -4.46 -8.08
N ARG A 17 -18.76 -3.50 -8.94
CA ARG A 17 -19.40 -3.82 -10.25
C ARG A 17 -18.65 -3.33 -11.49
N GLU A 18 -17.78 -2.34 -11.35
CA GLU A 18 -16.99 -1.78 -12.48
C GLU A 18 -15.52 -1.55 -12.10
N PHE A 19 -15.02 -2.14 -11.00
CA PHE A 19 -13.61 -2.02 -10.68
C PHE A 19 -12.78 -2.65 -11.80
N ALA A 20 -12.15 -1.79 -12.61
CA ALA A 20 -10.93 -2.10 -13.36
C ALA A 20 -9.79 -2.34 -12.35
N GLY A 21 -9.99 -3.32 -11.45
CA GLY A 21 -9.10 -3.59 -10.31
C GLY A 21 -7.69 -3.92 -10.77
N GLU A 22 -7.55 -4.43 -11.98
CA GLU A 22 -6.28 -4.69 -12.63
C GLU A 22 -5.54 -3.38 -12.97
N GLU A 23 -6.19 -2.37 -13.55
CA GLU A 23 -5.55 -1.08 -13.87
C GLU A 23 -5.17 -0.28 -12.62
N ALA A 24 -6.04 -0.29 -11.60
CA ALA A 24 -5.75 0.38 -10.33
C ALA A 24 -4.58 -0.29 -9.59
N LEU A 25 -4.54 -1.64 -9.58
CA LEU A 25 -3.46 -2.39 -8.97
C LEU A 25 -2.14 -2.20 -9.74
N GLN A 26 -2.18 -2.18 -11.08
CA GLN A 26 -1.02 -1.87 -11.92
C GLN A 26 -0.48 -0.45 -11.68
N SER A 27 -1.37 0.53 -11.54
CA SER A 27 -0.98 1.91 -11.24
C SER A 27 -0.29 2.03 -9.88
N LEU A 28 -0.81 1.34 -8.86
CA LEU A 28 -0.18 1.28 -7.54
C LEU A 28 1.15 0.52 -7.58
N ALA A 29 1.22 -0.58 -8.33
CA ALA A 29 2.46 -1.34 -8.52
C ALA A 29 3.56 -0.48 -9.18
N ALA A 30 3.23 0.26 -10.23
CA ALA A 30 4.17 1.17 -10.90
C ALA A 30 4.64 2.30 -9.95
N ALA A 31 3.75 2.78 -9.09
CA ALA A 31 4.07 3.82 -8.10
C ALA A 31 5.07 3.35 -7.03
N LEU A 32 5.09 2.07 -6.67
CA LEU A 32 6.01 1.51 -5.66
C LEU A 32 7.49 1.69 -6.03
N THR A 33 7.81 1.65 -7.32
CA THR A 33 9.19 1.76 -7.83
C THR A 33 9.44 3.08 -8.55
N GLY A 34 8.49 4.02 -8.49
CA GLY A 34 8.62 5.35 -9.08
C GLY A 34 9.70 6.20 -8.40
N SER A 35 10.04 7.34 -9.00
CA SER A 35 11.06 8.27 -8.49
C SER A 35 10.65 9.06 -7.24
N SER A 36 9.35 9.12 -6.94
CA SER A 36 8.82 9.83 -5.77
C SER A 36 8.68 8.88 -4.58
N GLY A 37 9.56 9.03 -3.59
CA GLY A 37 9.50 8.25 -2.34
C GLY A 37 8.18 8.44 -1.57
N ALA A 38 7.63 9.66 -1.55
CA ALA A 38 6.33 9.93 -0.95
C ALA A 38 5.19 9.18 -1.65
N THR A 39 5.21 9.14 -2.99
CA THR A 39 4.20 8.41 -3.78
C THR A 39 4.33 6.90 -3.56
N ALA A 40 5.55 6.38 -3.57
CA ALA A 40 5.82 4.97 -3.31
C ALA A 40 5.39 4.54 -1.89
N TYR A 41 5.65 5.39 -0.90
CA TYR A 41 5.19 5.18 0.48
C TYR A 41 3.67 5.09 0.56
N ILE A 42 2.96 6.06 -0.05
CA ILE A 42 1.49 6.07 -0.05
C ILE A 42 0.94 4.84 -0.76
N ALA A 43 1.52 4.46 -1.90
CA ALA A 43 1.14 3.27 -2.64
C ALA A 43 1.32 1.99 -1.80
N ALA A 44 2.44 1.86 -1.08
CA ALA A 44 2.69 0.75 -0.18
C ALA A 44 1.63 0.66 0.93
N ARG A 45 1.35 1.79 1.60
CA ARG A 45 0.33 1.88 2.66
C ARG A 45 -1.08 1.52 2.16
N LEU A 46 -1.44 1.96 0.95
CA LEU A 46 -2.73 1.65 0.33
C LEU A 46 -2.83 0.15 -0.01
N LEU A 47 -1.79 -0.43 -0.57
CA LEU A 47 -1.73 -1.86 -0.88
C LEU A 47 -1.81 -2.72 0.38
N GLY A 48 -1.07 -2.38 1.44
CA GLY A 48 -1.17 -3.09 2.71
C GLY A 48 -2.53 -2.96 3.39
N ALA A 49 -3.16 -1.78 3.32
CA ALA A 49 -4.54 -1.59 3.77
C ALA A 49 -5.54 -2.43 2.98
N LEU A 50 -5.38 -2.52 1.65
CA LEU A 50 -6.21 -3.34 0.78
C LEU A 50 -6.03 -4.84 1.09
N GLY A 51 -4.78 -5.31 1.14
CA GLY A 51 -4.45 -6.72 1.35
C GLY A 51 -4.78 -7.23 2.76
N SER A 52 -4.88 -6.34 3.75
CA SER A 52 -5.35 -6.65 5.12
C SER A 52 -6.86 -6.52 5.30
N SER A 53 -7.58 -5.97 4.31
CA SER A 53 -9.03 -5.79 4.40
C SER A 53 -9.79 -7.10 4.17
N PRO A 54 -10.99 -7.27 4.76
CA PRO A 54 -11.83 -8.45 4.49
C PRO A 54 -12.20 -8.61 3.01
N ALA A 55 -12.28 -7.50 2.26
CA ALA A 55 -12.63 -7.50 0.85
C ALA A 55 -11.60 -8.24 -0.02
N VAL A 56 -10.36 -8.39 0.45
CA VAL A 56 -9.33 -9.14 -0.29
C VAL A 56 -9.70 -10.62 -0.48
N ILE A 57 -10.51 -11.18 0.44
CA ILE A 57 -10.93 -12.60 0.39
C ILE A 57 -11.96 -12.82 -0.74
N GLU A 58 -12.68 -11.76 -1.14
CA GLU A 58 -13.68 -11.83 -2.20
C GLU A 58 -13.04 -11.95 -3.60
N VAL A 59 -11.73 -11.67 -3.73
CA VAL A 59 -10.98 -11.74 -4.99
C VAL A 59 -9.88 -12.80 -4.88
N PRO A 60 -10.04 -13.98 -5.52
CA PRO A 60 -9.05 -15.04 -5.47
C PRO A 60 -7.65 -14.59 -5.91
N GLY A 61 -6.63 -14.84 -5.09
CA GLY A 61 -5.22 -14.55 -5.40
C GLY A 61 -4.77 -13.10 -5.17
N LEU A 62 -5.70 -12.17 -4.88
CA LEU A 62 -5.37 -10.75 -4.72
C LEU A 62 -4.45 -10.49 -3.51
N ARG A 63 -4.63 -11.24 -2.42
CA ARG A 63 -3.79 -11.11 -1.22
C ARG A 63 -2.33 -11.45 -1.54
N GLU A 64 -2.14 -12.59 -2.20
CA GLU A 64 -0.82 -13.09 -2.60
C GLU A 64 -0.15 -12.14 -3.60
N GLU A 65 -0.93 -11.61 -4.54
CA GLU A 65 -0.44 -10.63 -5.51
C GLU A 65 0.03 -9.34 -4.84
N ILE A 66 -0.77 -8.77 -3.93
CA ILE A 66 -0.40 -7.58 -3.16
C ILE A 66 0.87 -7.84 -2.35
N ALA A 67 0.95 -8.96 -1.63
CA ALA A 67 2.12 -9.31 -0.83
C ALA A 67 3.37 -9.46 -1.70
N ARG A 68 3.24 -10.04 -2.89
CA ARG A 68 4.32 -10.17 -3.87
C ARG A 68 4.79 -8.81 -4.37
N LEU A 69 3.87 -7.93 -4.79
CA LEU A 69 4.19 -6.59 -5.29
C LEU A 69 4.98 -5.77 -4.26
N LEU A 70 4.53 -5.77 -3.00
CA LEU A 70 5.22 -5.10 -1.90
C LEU A 70 6.62 -5.68 -1.67
N SER A 71 6.73 -7.01 -1.66
CA SER A 71 8.01 -7.71 -1.45
C SER A 71 9.01 -7.49 -2.59
N ASP A 72 8.54 -7.43 -3.83
CA ASP A 72 9.37 -7.17 -5.00
C ASP A 72 9.91 -5.73 -4.98
N ALA A 73 9.07 -4.77 -4.58
CA ALA A 73 9.47 -3.38 -4.44
C ALA A 73 10.58 -3.15 -3.39
N CYS A 74 10.67 -3.97 -2.34
CA CYS A 74 11.78 -3.92 -1.37
C CYS A 74 13.16 -4.09 -2.02
N ARG A 75 13.25 -4.79 -3.15
CA ARG A 75 14.51 -5.05 -3.85
C ARG A 75 14.90 -3.91 -4.80
N HIS A 76 14.00 -2.94 -5.02
CA HIS A 76 14.27 -1.82 -5.90
C HIS A 76 15.23 -0.81 -5.24
N PRO A 77 16.17 -0.18 -5.97
CA PRO A 77 17.10 0.79 -5.40
C PRO A 77 16.43 1.93 -4.62
N ASN A 78 15.24 2.36 -5.08
CA ASN A 78 14.48 3.43 -4.40
C ASN A 78 13.97 3.04 -3.02
N ALA A 79 13.98 1.76 -2.64
CA ALA A 79 13.58 1.32 -1.31
C ALA A 79 14.50 1.89 -0.20
N GLN A 80 15.72 2.31 -0.52
CA GLN A 80 16.63 2.93 0.45
C GLN A 80 16.42 4.46 0.60
N GLN A 81 15.49 5.03 -0.17
CA GLN A 81 15.22 6.46 -0.11
C GLN A 81 14.48 6.82 1.18
N GLU A 82 14.93 7.87 1.84
CA GLU A 82 14.22 8.51 2.95
C GLU A 82 12.93 9.17 2.48
N VAL A 83 11.84 8.91 3.21
CA VAL A 83 10.52 9.44 2.90
C VAL A 83 10.18 10.58 3.84
N TYR A 84 9.76 11.70 3.24
CA TYR A 84 9.25 12.86 3.96
C TYR A 84 7.83 13.16 3.49
N LEU A 85 6.91 13.38 4.43
CA LEU A 85 5.52 13.75 4.15
C LEU A 85 5.17 15.06 4.83
N LEU A 86 4.25 15.81 4.22
CA LEU A 86 3.62 16.97 4.85
C LEU A 86 2.41 16.49 5.65
N ASP A 87 2.46 16.65 6.97
CA ASP A 87 1.35 16.39 7.87
C ASP A 87 1.05 17.63 8.70
N SER A 88 -0.19 18.11 8.63
CA SER A 88 -0.68 19.23 9.44
C SER A 88 0.18 20.51 9.34
N GLY A 89 0.88 20.70 8.20
CA GLY A 89 1.76 21.84 7.94
C GLY A 89 3.23 21.61 8.31
N GLU A 90 3.59 20.45 8.85
CA GLU A 90 4.95 20.07 9.23
C GLU A 90 5.50 18.96 8.32
N ILE A 91 6.80 19.00 8.04
CA ILE A 91 7.49 17.95 7.29
C ILE A 91 7.96 16.87 8.26
N CYS A 92 7.36 15.70 8.17
CA CYS A 92 7.67 14.53 9.00
C CYS A 92 8.54 13.53 8.21
N SER A 93 9.63 13.05 8.83
CA SER A 93 10.36 11.89 8.31
C SER A 93 9.62 10.61 8.69
N MET A 94 9.39 9.76 7.69
CA MET A 94 8.76 8.45 7.85
C MET A 94 9.78 7.31 7.87
N GLY A 95 11.08 7.64 7.78
CA GLY A 95 12.16 6.68 7.62
C GLY A 95 12.33 6.20 6.17
N PRO A 96 13.19 5.18 5.96
CA PRO A 96 13.45 4.64 4.64
C PRO A 96 12.22 3.88 4.11
N LEU A 97 11.95 4.02 2.82
CA LEU A 97 10.80 3.36 2.16
C LEU A 97 10.78 1.84 2.40
N SER A 98 11.96 1.21 2.46
CA SER A 98 12.14 -0.22 2.73
C SER A 98 11.49 -0.66 4.04
N GLN A 99 11.46 0.19 5.07
CA GLN A 99 10.79 -0.13 6.33
C GLN A 99 9.29 -0.33 6.09
N THR A 100 8.65 0.61 5.38
CA THR A 100 7.22 0.49 5.05
C THR A 100 6.94 -0.70 4.13
N LEU A 101 7.78 -0.92 3.11
CA LEU A 101 7.63 -2.04 2.18
C LEU A 101 7.79 -3.40 2.86
N LEU A 102 8.50 -3.50 3.99
CA LEU A 102 8.61 -4.72 4.80
C LEU A 102 7.48 -4.87 5.82
N THR A 103 6.99 -3.77 6.40
CA THR A 103 5.89 -3.80 7.38
C THR A 103 4.54 -4.11 6.73
N GLU A 104 4.24 -3.57 5.54
CA GLU A 104 2.93 -3.77 4.92
C GLU A 104 2.66 -5.25 4.54
N PRO A 105 3.60 -6.05 4.01
CA PRO A 105 3.41 -7.49 3.84
C PRO A 105 3.06 -8.22 5.14
N ALA A 106 3.73 -7.88 6.25
CA ALA A 106 3.42 -8.48 7.56
C ALA A 106 1.96 -8.19 7.96
N ARG A 107 1.51 -6.96 7.74
CA ARG A 107 0.12 -6.54 7.94
C ARG A 107 -0.87 -7.27 7.03
N VAL A 108 -0.54 -7.50 5.76
CA VAL A 108 -1.36 -8.28 4.82
C VAL A 108 -1.59 -9.71 5.32
N TRP A 109 -0.58 -10.29 5.97
CA TRP A 109 -0.67 -11.64 6.55
C TRP A 109 -1.18 -11.69 7.99
N GLY A 110 -1.45 -10.54 8.61
CA GLY A 110 -1.88 -10.46 10.00
C GLY A 110 -0.80 -10.86 11.01
N LEU A 111 0.48 -10.70 10.64
CA LEU A 111 1.62 -10.90 11.52
C LEU A 111 1.80 -9.67 12.44
N PRO A 112 2.29 -9.85 13.67
CA PRO A 112 2.59 -8.73 14.57
C PRO A 112 3.66 -7.80 13.97
N GLU A 113 3.53 -6.49 14.22
CA GLU A 113 4.46 -5.43 13.82
C GLU A 113 5.79 -5.48 14.59
#